data_AF-A0A630PMI7-F1
#
_entry.id   AF-A0A630PMI7-F1
#
_cell.length_a   1.000
_cell.length_b   1.000
_cell.length_c   1.000
_cell.angle_alpha   90.00
_cell.angle_beta   90.00
_cell.angle_gamma   90.00
#
_symmetry.space_group_name_H-M   'P 1'
#
loop_
_entity.id
_entity.type
_entity.pdbx_description
1 polymer ?
#
loop_
_entity_poly.entity_id
_entity_poly.type
_entity_poly.pdbx_seq_one_letter_code
_entity_poly.pdbx_strand_id
1 'polypeptide(L)'
;MLTKIATYGCCATRDLFNKAFVSDWKNHFQLVSYQQHCSIVSLMSKPIDIELGEELQGELSNFEKSVFKQDVLKSFLETLKTTQPEYLVLDF
;
A
#
# COMPACT_ATOMS: atom_id res chain seq x y z
N MET A 1 0.99 23.42 2.13
CA MET A 1 0.35 22.15 2.55
C MET A 1 0.75 21.10 1.53
N LEU A 2 1.18 19.90 1.95
CA LEU A 2 1.58 18.83 1.02
C LEU A 2 0.33 18.13 0.48
N THR A 3 0.31 17.79 -0.81
CA THR A 3 -0.80 17.03 -1.41
C THR A 3 -0.75 15.58 -0.94
N LYS A 4 -1.85 15.08 -0.37
CA LYS A 4 -1.94 13.69 0.09
C LYS A 4 -2.27 12.77 -1.07
N ILE A 5 -1.39 11.81 -1.33
CA ILE A 5 -1.55 10.83 -2.42
C ILE A 5 -1.54 9.41 -1.84
N ALA A 6 -2.37 8.55 -2.42
CA ALA A 6 -2.28 7.10 -2.27
C ALA A 6 -2.01 6.42 -3.62
N THR A 7 -1.37 5.24 -3.59
CA THR A 7 -1.08 4.46 -4.81
C THR A 7 -1.50 3.01 -4.65
N TYR A 8 -2.02 2.39 -5.70
CA TYR A 8 -2.39 0.97 -5.71
C TYR A 8 -1.93 0.30 -7.01
N GLY A 9 -1.14 -0.77 -6.88
CA GLY A 9 -0.72 -1.61 -8.00
C GLY A 9 0.80 -1.63 -8.20
N CYS A 10 1.31 -1.01 -9.27
CA CYS A 10 2.69 -1.13 -9.73
C CYS A 10 3.72 -0.50 -8.77
N CYS A 11 4.81 -1.23 -8.51
CA CYS A 11 5.92 -0.76 -7.68
C CYS A 11 6.66 0.44 -8.29
N ALA A 12 6.68 0.58 -9.62
CA ALA A 12 7.33 1.70 -10.30
C ALA A 12 6.63 3.03 -9.99
N THR A 13 5.29 3.04 -9.89
CA THR A 13 4.53 4.22 -9.46
C THR A 13 4.91 4.64 -8.03
N ARG A 14 5.14 3.69 -7.12
CA ARG A 14 5.60 3.98 -5.75
C ARG A 14 7.00 4.59 -5.75
N ASP A 15 7.87 4.24 -6.70
CA ASP A 15 9.25 4.74 -6.75
C ASP A 15 9.35 6.24 -7.08
N LEU A 16 8.29 6.85 -7.64
CA LEU A 16 8.15 8.32 -7.71
C LEU A 16 8.16 8.99 -6.33
N PHE A 17 7.82 8.23 -5.28
CA PHE A 17 7.84 8.65 -3.88
C PHE A 17 9.06 8.09 -3.12
N ASN A 18 10.19 7.91 -3.82
CA ASN A 18 11.47 7.51 -3.25
C ASN A 18 12.55 8.53 -3.60
N LYS A 19 13.28 9.00 -2.57
CA LYS A 19 14.32 10.03 -2.70
C LYS A 19 15.50 9.63 -3.61
N ALA A 20 15.72 8.33 -3.80
CA ALA A 20 16.74 7.83 -4.70
C ALA A 20 16.42 8.13 -6.18
N PHE A 21 15.13 8.27 -6.53
CA PHE A 21 14.68 8.52 -7.90
C PHE A 21 14.20 9.98 -8.09
N VAL A 22 13.44 10.50 -7.13
CA VAL A 22 12.91 11.88 -7.15
C VAL A 22 13.28 12.54 -5.82
N SER A 23 14.38 13.29 -5.79
CA SER A 23 14.98 13.74 -4.52
C SER A 23 14.10 14.71 -3.72
N ASP A 24 13.23 15.45 -4.39
CA ASP A 24 12.43 16.55 -3.85
C ASP A 24 10.93 16.23 -3.68
N TRP A 25 10.47 15.01 -3.96
CA TRP A 25 9.03 14.67 -3.91
C TRP A 25 8.35 15.03 -2.59
N LYS A 26 9.07 14.95 -1.46
CA LYS A 26 8.57 15.28 -0.11
C LYS A 26 8.25 16.76 0.09
N ASN A 27 8.71 17.64 -0.80
CA ASN A 27 8.36 19.06 -0.81
C ASN A 27 6.98 19.32 -1.41
N HIS A 28 6.45 18.34 -2.16
CA HIS A 28 5.21 18.47 -2.94
C HIS A 28 4.12 17.54 -2.43
N PHE A 29 4.48 16.30 -2.05
CA PHE A 29 3.53 15.24 -1.76
C PHE A 29 3.75 14.57 -0.40
N GLN A 30 2.66 14.03 0.14
CA GLN A 30 2.65 13.10 1.25
C GLN A 30 2.04 11.77 0.76
N LEU A 31 2.85 10.72 0.64
CA LEU A 31 2.35 9.38 0.36
C LEU A 31 1.69 8.83 1.63
N VAL A 32 0.36 8.85 1.70
CA VAL A 32 -0.40 8.49 2.92
C VAL A 32 -0.77 7.01 2.96
N SER A 33 -0.81 6.34 1.82
CA SER A 33 -1.13 4.90 1.72
C SER A 33 -0.58 4.33 0.43
N TYR A 34 -0.14 3.08 0.45
CA TYR A 34 0.16 2.35 -0.78
C TYR A 34 -0.14 0.86 -0.60
N GLN A 35 -0.44 0.18 -1.70
CA GLN A 35 -0.44 -1.28 -1.77
C GLN A 35 0.13 -1.72 -3.12
N GLN A 36 0.87 -2.83 -3.10
CA GLN A 36 1.46 -3.46 -4.29
C GLN A 36 1.22 -4.96 -4.24
N HIS A 37 1.53 -5.66 -5.33
CA HIS A 37 1.40 -7.13 -5.43
C HIS A 37 -0.02 -7.65 -5.13
N CYS A 38 -1.05 -6.84 -5.40
CA CYS A 38 -2.45 -7.19 -5.20
C CYS A 38 -3.23 -6.78 -6.45
N SER A 39 -4.13 -7.64 -6.92
CA SER A 39 -5.06 -7.33 -8.02
C SER A 39 -6.35 -6.70 -7.49
N ILE A 40 -7.03 -5.88 -8.30
CA ILE A 40 -8.35 -5.32 -7.93
C ILE A 40 -9.32 -6.45 -7.56
N VAL A 41 -9.34 -7.54 -8.31
CA VAL A 41 -10.23 -8.68 -8.02
C VAL A 41 -9.94 -9.24 -6.63
N SER A 42 -8.67 -9.36 -6.25
CA SER A 42 -8.27 -9.76 -4.90
C SER A 42 -8.77 -8.75 -3.87
N LEU A 43 -8.54 -7.45 -4.08
CA LEU A 43 -8.96 -6.38 -3.15
C LEU A 43 -10.47 -6.36 -2.90
N MET A 44 -11.26 -6.63 -3.93
CA MET A 44 -12.72 -6.63 -3.85
C MET A 44 -13.31 -7.92 -3.26
N SER A 45 -12.47 -8.93 -3.00
CA SER A 45 -12.90 -10.17 -2.35
C SER A 45 -13.08 -9.99 -0.84
N LYS A 46 -13.69 -11.00 -0.19
CA LYS A 46 -13.84 -11.00 1.26
C LYS A 46 -12.46 -11.12 1.93
N PRO A 47 -12.22 -10.41 3.05
CA PRO A 47 -11.01 -10.62 3.84
C PRO A 47 -10.95 -12.05 4.37
N ILE A 48 -9.73 -12.56 4.50
CA ILE A 48 -9.46 -13.85 5.13
C ILE A 48 -9.05 -13.56 6.57
N ASP A 49 -9.79 -14.13 7.51
CA ASP A 49 -9.46 -14.08 8.93
C ASP A 49 -8.21 -14.93 9.17
N ILE A 50 -7.08 -14.27 9.36
CA ILE A 50 -5.86 -14.87 9.88
C ILE A 50 -5.81 -14.56 11.38
N GLU A 51 -5.63 -15.59 12.21
CA GLU A 51 -5.49 -15.37 13.65
C GLU A 51 -4.32 -14.43 13.92
N LEU A 52 -4.60 -13.28 14.55
CA LEU A 52 -3.63 -12.27 14.94
C LEU A 52 -2.70 -12.85 16.02
N GLY A 53 -1.73 -13.65 15.60
CA GLY A 53 -0.85 -14.39 16.50
C GLY A 53 -0.08 -15.51 15.80
N GLU A 54 -0.58 -16.02 14.66
CA GLU A 54 0.22 -16.92 13.82
C GLU A 54 1.34 -16.11 13.16
N GLU A 55 2.59 -16.43 13.55
CA GLU A 55 3.74 -15.91 12.85
C GLU A 55 3.74 -16.46 11.42
N LEU A 56 3.76 -15.56 10.44
CA LEU A 56 4.05 -15.91 9.06
C LEU A 56 5.42 -16.59 9.03
N GLN A 57 5.40 -17.90 8.78
CA GLN A 57 6.58 -18.74 8.73
C GLN A 57 7.36 -18.50 7.43
N GLY A 58 8.66 -18.79 7.45
CA GLY A 58 9.56 -18.65 6.31
C GLY A 58 10.48 -17.41 6.37
N GLU A 59 11.42 -17.35 5.44
CA GLU A 59 12.43 -16.29 5.31
C GLU A 59 11.86 -15.03 4.63
N LEU A 60 10.81 -14.45 5.22
CA LEU A 60 10.18 -13.23 4.73
C LEU A 60 10.66 -12.02 5.54
N SER A 61 11.01 -10.94 4.84
CA SER A 61 11.24 -9.63 5.45
C SER A 61 9.97 -9.06 6.07
N ASN A 62 10.14 -8.10 6.98
CA ASN A 62 9.00 -7.38 7.59
C ASN A 62 8.13 -6.68 6.54
N PHE A 63 8.73 -6.22 5.45
CA PHE A 63 8.03 -5.59 4.33
C PHE A 63 7.18 -6.60 3.56
N GLU A 64 7.71 -7.76 3.24
CA GLU A 64 6.93 -8.81 2.55
C GLU A 64 5.78 -9.30 3.41
N LYS A 65 6.03 -9.49 4.71
CA LYS A 65 4.99 -9.82 5.70
C LYS A 65 3.90 -8.76 5.77
N SER A 66 4.24 -7.47 5.69
CA SER A 66 3.22 -6.40 5.74
C SER A 66 2.40 -6.31 4.45
N VAL A 67 3.03 -6.45 3.28
CA VAL A 67 2.33 -6.50 1.99
C VAL A 67 1.34 -7.67 1.94
N PHE A 68 1.78 -8.85 2.38
CA PHE A 68 0.93 -10.04 2.45
C PHE A 68 -0.27 -9.81 3.39
N LYS A 69 -0.02 -9.33 4.62
CA LYS A 69 -1.10 -9.06 5.58
C LYS A 69 -2.12 -8.05 5.05
N GLN A 70 -1.66 -7.00 4.38
CA GLN A 70 -2.53 -5.99 3.79
C GLN A 70 -3.43 -6.57 2.69
N ASP A 71 -2.90 -7.49 1.88
CA ASP A 71 -3.70 -8.20 0.87
C ASP A 71 -4.71 -9.16 1.50
N VAL A 72 -4.27 -10.06 2.38
CA VAL A 72 -5.15 -11.07 3.01
C VAL A 72 -6.29 -10.43 3.80
N LEU A 73 -5.99 -9.37 4.55
CA LEU A 73 -6.97 -8.62 5.34
C LEU A 73 -7.78 -7.60 4.53
N LYS A 74 -7.45 -7.42 3.23
CA LYS A 74 -8.11 -6.46 2.32
C LYS A 74 -8.19 -5.04 2.91
N SER A 75 -7.16 -4.66 3.68
CA SER A 75 -7.23 -3.48 4.57
C SER A 75 -7.00 -2.14 3.85
N PHE A 76 -6.66 -2.16 2.57
CA PHE A 76 -6.33 -0.94 1.83
C PHE A 76 -7.53 0.01 1.69
N LEU A 77 -8.73 -0.48 1.38
CA LEU A 77 -9.91 0.37 1.26
C LEU A 77 -10.27 1.03 2.61
N GLU A 78 -10.17 0.30 3.72
CA GLU A 78 -10.35 0.87 5.07
C GLU A 78 -9.26 1.88 5.43
N THR A 79 -8.03 1.62 4.98
CA THR A 79 -6.92 2.56 5.11
C THR A 79 -7.25 3.86 4.37
N LEU A 80 -7.76 3.81 3.13
CA LEU A 80 -8.14 4.99 2.36
C LEU A 80 -9.25 5.81 3.04
N LYS A 81 -10.26 5.13 3.63
CA LYS A 81 -11.32 5.81 4.41
C LYS A 81 -10.73 6.60 5.57
N THR A 82 -9.66 6.11 6.18
CA THR A 82 -9.01 6.76 7.33
C THR A 82 -8.04 7.85 6.88
N THR A 83 -7.23 7.59 5.85
CA THR A 83 -6.16 8.50 5.42
C THR A 83 -6.65 9.65 4.54
N GLN A 84 -7.80 9.48 3.87
CA GLN A 84 -8.46 10.49 3.03
C GLN A 84 -7.47 11.19 2.08
N PRO A 85 -6.84 10.45 1.15
CA PRO A 85 -5.98 11.06 0.13
C PRO A 85 -6.80 11.93 -0.82
N GLU A 86 -6.19 12.98 -1.35
CA GLU A 86 -6.80 13.84 -2.38
C GLU A 86 -6.80 13.13 -3.74
N TYR A 87 -5.79 12.30 -3.99
CA TYR A 87 -5.64 11.53 -5.22
C TYR A 87 -5.28 10.07 -4.91
N LEU A 88 -5.90 9.15 -5.66
CA LEU A 88 -5.56 7.74 -5.70
C LEU A 88 -5.04 7.40 -7.10
N VAL A 89 -3.78 6.99 -7.19
CA VAL A 89 -3.18 6.51 -8.44
C VAL A 89 -3.38 4.99 -8.54
N LEU A 90 -3.98 4.54 -9.63
CA LEU A 90 -4.19 3.12 -9.96
C LEU A 90 -3.35 2.78 -11.20
N ASP A 91 -2.46 1.80 -11.08
CA ASP A 91 -1.52 1.42 -12.15
C ASP A 91 -1.22 -0.08 -12.05
N PHE A 92 -1.45 -0.87 -13.11
CA PHE A 92 -1.44 -2.35 -13.09
C PHE A 92 -0.44 -2.94 -14.08
#